data_AF-A0A0N5CDG0-F1
#
_entry.id   AF-A0A0N5CDG0-F1
#
_cell.length_a   1.000
_cell.length_b   1.000
_cell.length_c   1.000
_cell.angle_alpha   90.00
_cell.angle_beta   90.00
_cell.angle_gamma   90.00
#
_symmetry.space_group_name_H-M   'P 1'
#
loop_
_entity.id
_entity.type
_entity.pdbx_description
1 polymer ?
#
loop_
_entity_poly.entity_id
_entity_poly.type
_entity_poly.pdbx_seq_one_letter_code
_entity_poly.pdbx_strand_id
1 'polypeptide(L)'
;MSVETLLSEVTPFFPLKDCKKKDKEEASILGKLKEAVIDAKRTITEVLHISHPEETIGSLIKSNEKLIEEVAALRSAVLALSNQNNAPNNKKFNSSGPFLIMGDGNLSFSVAFSRLYPNVLITTSVIESKNEFLMRYPSGGENVEYLNRLSPRVDLIFSLDATKIPKYMHGKYQNIIMNFPHHGGKSNLKKSKILLGNIFKSLRNVLKKHHDYFHLTLAKGQSGLNYDNVLNNEVWSEKIPQHKKDSWQAIYLAAENGFILSLATPFNSDDFSYDSSGYKNKDQMFHNDGESVMLTFEIANQANDLETFNLIESSDENYNLFHNFRPYFIHDISILYSTSDISYWETKLFLTIKSIVDRPLIKIIEVQNLRGSCPHTKRANRVYRMYWQGVKVPLTKVLCNKFQNKLRDKLSNVAALTEKKEEAAKDDEDFDLFDSDDEDEDEAKKKVTEERLKAYHAKKATKPGPIAKSSVILDIKPWDDTTDLAKMEENVKSIEKDGLVWGGCKQIPLAYGIKKLQIICVIEDLKVSVDDLIEQITTDFDEYVQSVDIAAFNKI
;
A
#
# COMPACT_ATOMS: atom_id res chain seq x y z
N MET A 1 -36.28 16.59 4.13
CA MET A 1 -35.00 17.31 3.99
C MET A 1 -35.19 18.42 2.98
N SER A 2 -34.90 19.68 3.33
CA SER A 2 -35.05 20.79 2.38
C SER A 2 -33.89 20.74 1.37
N VAL A 3 -34.08 21.35 0.20
CA VAL A 3 -33.02 21.49 -0.82
C VAL A 3 -31.79 22.22 -0.25
N GLU A 4 -31.97 23.03 0.79
CA GLU A 4 -30.88 23.69 1.53
C GLU A 4 -30.10 22.72 2.43
N THR A 5 -30.71 21.63 2.92
CA THR A 5 -30.00 20.57 3.67
C THR A 5 -29.13 19.72 2.74
N LEU A 6 -29.63 19.42 1.54
CA LEU A 6 -28.91 18.67 0.49
C LEU A 6 -27.71 19.45 -0.09
N LEU A 7 -27.76 20.79 -0.06
CA LEU A 7 -26.64 21.65 -0.44
C LEU A 7 -25.58 21.77 0.65
N SER A 8 -25.88 21.41 1.90
CA SER A 8 -24.93 21.46 3.02
C SER A 8 -24.08 20.20 3.18
N GLU A 9 -24.52 19.06 2.65
CA GLU A 9 -23.77 17.79 2.69
C GLU A 9 -22.71 17.66 1.58
N VAL A 10 -22.71 18.54 0.58
CA VAL A 10 -21.79 18.44 -0.59
C VAL A 10 -20.55 19.35 -0.48
N THR A 11 -20.37 20.14 0.58
CA THR A 11 -19.18 21.00 0.71
C THR A 11 -18.75 21.27 2.14
N PRO A 12 -17.51 20.90 2.52
CA PRO A 12 -16.77 21.65 3.53
C PRO A 12 -15.51 22.26 2.90
N PHE A 13 -15.65 23.04 1.83
CA PHE A 13 -14.57 23.91 1.34
C PHE A 13 -15.15 25.07 0.55
N PHE A 14 -15.57 26.16 1.21
CA PHE A 14 -15.35 27.55 0.75
C PHE A 14 -15.64 28.55 1.90
N PRO A 15 -14.90 29.67 1.98
CA PRO A 15 -15.01 30.65 3.05
C PRO A 15 -16.14 31.66 2.80
N LEU A 16 -16.77 32.10 3.90
CA LEU A 16 -17.69 33.23 3.96
C LEU A 16 -17.05 34.49 3.35
N LYS A 17 -17.79 35.19 2.48
CA LYS A 17 -17.51 36.60 2.15
C LYS A 17 -18.76 37.44 2.37
N ASP A 18 -18.65 38.32 3.35
CA ASP A 18 -19.58 39.40 3.63
C ASP A 18 -19.49 40.55 2.61
N CYS A 19 -20.64 41.24 2.49
CA CYS A 19 -20.86 42.65 2.14
C CYS A 19 -21.07 43.13 0.67
N LYS A 20 -22.36 43.39 0.40
CA LYS A 20 -23.00 44.66 -0.03
C LYS A 20 -23.02 45.12 -1.52
N LYS A 21 -24.27 45.23 -2.01
CA LYS A 21 -24.89 46.15 -3.01
C LYS A 21 -24.91 45.75 -4.50
N LYS A 22 -26.11 45.39 -5.01
CA LYS A 22 -26.88 46.10 -6.08
C LYS A 22 -28.26 45.42 -6.33
N ASP A 23 -29.22 45.62 -5.42
CA ASP A 23 -30.51 44.89 -5.37
C ASP A 23 -31.73 45.54 -6.08
N LYS A 24 -31.62 46.16 -7.26
CA LYS A 24 -32.85 46.75 -7.88
C LYS A 24 -33.17 46.42 -9.33
N GLU A 25 -32.28 45.85 -10.12
CA GLU A 25 -32.61 45.42 -11.50
C GLU A 25 -32.78 43.90 -11.64
N GLU A 26 -32.07 43.08 -10.86
CA GLU A 26 -32.20 41.62 -10.90
C GLU A 26 -33.56 41.12 -10.38
N ALA A 27 -34.23 41.88 -9.51
CA ALA A 27 -35.54 41.52 -8.96
C ALA A 27 -36.65 41.46 -10.03
N SER A 28 -36.53 42.21 -11.14
CA SER A 28 -37.53 42.22 -12.21
C SER A 28 -37.40 41.01 -13.15
N ILE A 29 -36.17 40.57 -13.43
CA ILE A 29 -35.90 39.42 -14.30
C ILE A 29 -36.15 38.12 -13.54
N LEU A 30 -35.67 38.03 -12.29
CA LEU A 30 -35.88 36.87 -11.44
C LEU A 30 -37.35 36.67 -11.07
N GLY A 31 -38.11 37.77 -10.92
CA GLY A 31 -39.56 37.73 -10.71
C GLY A 31 -40.30 37.14 -11.90
N LYS A 32 -39.98 37.60 -13.12
CA LYS A 32 -40.55 37.06 -14.37
C LYS A 32 -40.16 35.60 -14.61
N LEU A 33 -38.94 35.21 -14.26
CA LEU A 33 -38.46 33.83 -14.39
C LEU A 33 -39.18 32.90 -13.40
N LYS A 34 -39.46 33.38 -12.17
CA LYS A 34 -40.24 32.65 -11.17
C LYS A 34 -41.68 32.45 -11.61
N GLU A 35 -42.32 33.48 -12.18
CA GLU A 35 -43.68 33.34 -12.73
C GLU A 35 -43.71 32.33 -13.89
N ALA A 36 -42.74 32.38 -14.82
CA ALA A 36 -42.67 31.44 -15.93
C ALA A 36 -42.45 29.98 -15.47
N VAL A 37 -41.66 29.76 -14.42
CA VAL A 37 -41.45 28.42 -13.83
C VAL A 37 -42.69 27.93 -13.10
N ILE A 38 -43.42 28.81 -12.41
CA ILE A 38 -44.68 28.47 -11.74
C ILE A 38 -45.75 28.09 -12.78
N ASP A 39 -45.84 28.84 -13.88
CA ASP A 39 -46.82 28.57 -14.94
C ASP A 39 -46.47 27.27 -15.70
N ALA A 40 -45.20 27.04 -16.02
CA ALA A 40 -44.74 25.76 -16.59
C ALA A 40 -45.01 24.57 -15.65
N LYS A 41 -44.80 24.74 -14.35
CA LYS A 41 -45.09 23.72 -13.33
C LYS A 41 -46.59 23.44 -13.24
N ARG A 42 -47.44 24.48 -13.34
CA ARG A 42 -48.90 24.34 -13.39
C ARG A 42 -49.34 23.56 -14.63
N THR A 43 -48.84 23.91 -15.81
CA THR A 43 -49.15 23.21 -17.06
C THR A 43 -48.68 21.76 -17.03
N ILE A 44 -47.50 21.47 -16.49
CA ILE A 44 -46.99 20.09 -16.34
C ILE A 44 -47.86 19.29 -15.35
N THR A 45 -48.35 19.92 -14.28
CA THR A 45 -49.20 19.27 -13.27
C THR A 45 -50.60 18.98 -13.83
N GLU A 46 -51.16 19.90 -14.63
CA GLU A 46 -52.44 19.71 -15.33
C GLU A 46 -52.37 18.60 -16.39
N VAL A 47 -51.25 18.50 -17.14
CA VAL A 47 -51.03 17.50 -18.18
C VAL A 47 -50.75 16.09 -17.62
N LEU A 48 -50.17 15.96 -16.43
CA LEU A 48 -49.72 14.67 -15.91
C LEU A 48 -50.66 13.96 -14.93
N HIS A 49 -51.72 14.59 -14.41
CA HIS A 49 -52.65 13.96 -13.44
C HIS A 49 -51.94 13.23 -12.27
N ILE A 50 -50.76 13.71 -11.84
CA ILE A 50 -50.05 13.14 -10.69
C ILE A 50 -50.49 13.89 -9.44
N SER A 51 -51.55 13.41 -8.81
CA SER A 51 -51.89 13.73 -7.43
C SER A 51 -51.21 12.71 -6.51
N HIS A 52 -50.15 13.09 -5.79
CA HIS A 52 -49.97 12.86 -4.34
C HIS A 52 -48.66 13.51 -3.83
N PRO A 53 -48.71 14.42 -2.83
CA PRO A 53 -47.60 15.28 -2.41
C PRO A 53 -46.84 14.74 -1.18
N GLU A 54 -45.53 14.99 -1.11
CA GLU A 54 -44.57 15.08 0.03
C GLU A 54 -44.73 14.23 1.32
N GLU A 55 -45.93 13.94 1.83
CA GLU A 55 -46.18 13.02 2.95
C GLU A 55 -45.67 11.61 2.67
N THR A 56 -45.77 11.14 1.43
CA THR A 56 -45.31 9.80 1.03
C THR A 56 -43.78 9.69 1.08
N ILE A 57 -43.07 10.76 0.72
CA ILE A 57 -41.60 10.80 0.78
C ILE A 57 -41.13 10.89 2.22
N GLY A 58 -41.80 11.69 3.06
CA GLY A 58 -41.53 11.75 4.50
C GLY A 58 -41.77 10.40 5.20
N SER A 59 -42.85 9.70 4.85
CA SER A 59 -43.13 8.36 5.40
C SER A 59 -42.14 7.31 4.90
N LEU A 60 -41.67 7.40 3.65
CA LEU A 60 -40.62 6.56 3.09
C LEU A 60 -39.27 6.77 3.77
N ILE A 61 -38.86 8.03 4.03
CA ILE A 61 -37.61 8.33 4.75
C ILE A 61 -37.67 7.78 6.17
N LYS A 62 -38.77 8.00 6.88
CA LYS A 62 -38.96 7.52 8.24
C LYS A 62 -39.04 5.98 8.31
N SER A 63 -39.61 5.35 7.28
CA SER A 63 -39.59 3.89 7.13
C SER A 63 -38.19 3.37 6.83
N ASN A 64 -37.39 4.11 6.06
CA ASN A 64 -36.01 3.74 5.76
C ASN A 64 -35.10 3.88 6.98
N GLU A 65 -35.23 4.95 7.76
CA GLU A 65 -34.54 5.12 9.06
C GLU A 65 -34.90 3.99 10.02
N LYS A 66 -36.19 3.64 10.10
CA LYS A 66 -36.66 2.51 10.90
C LYS A 66 -36.09 1.17 10.41
N LEU A 67 -36.02 0.95 9.10
CA LEU A 67 -35.39 -0.25 8.53
C LEU A 67 -33.90 -0.30 8.83
N ILE A 68 -33.19 0.83 8.84
CA ILE A 68 -31.77 0.90 9.20
C ILE A 68 -31.58 0.52 10.68
N GLU A 69 -32.42 1.03 11.58
CA GLU A 69 -32.40 0.66 13.00
C GLU A 69 -32.76 -0.82 13.22
N GLU A 70 -33.78 -1.34 12.51
CA GLU A 70 -34.16 -2.75 12.56
C GLU A 70 -33.06 -3.65 11.99
N VAL A 71 -32.34 -3.24 10.94
CA VAL A 71 -31.18 -3.97 10.40
C VAL A 71 -29.99 -3.92 11.36
N ALA A 72 -29.75 -2.81 12.05
CA ALA A 72 -28.72 -2.70 13.10
C ALA A 72 -29.06 -3.57 14.33
N ALA A 73 -30.33 -3.61 14.72
CA ALA A 73 -30.84 -4.48 15.77
C ALA A 73 -30.77 -5.95 15.36
N LEU A 74 -31.13 -6.29 14.11
CA LEU A 74 -30.97 -7.63 13.54
C LEU A 74 -29.51 -8.04 13.47
N ARG A 75 -28.59 -7.16 13.09
CA ARG A 75 -27.15 -7.44 13.13
C ARG A 75 -26.66 -7.72 14.55
N SER A 76 -27.11 -6.93 15.52
CA SER A 76 -26.79 -7.14 16.94
C SER A 76 -27.41 -8.42 17.49
N ALA A 77 -28.64 -8.76 17.07
CA ALA A 77 -29.31 -10.00 17.42
C ALA A 77 -28.69 -11.22 16.72
N VAL A 78 -28.22 -11.09 15.48
CA VAL A 78 -27.45 -12.12 14.76
C VAL A 78 -26.09 -12.32 15.43
N LEU A 79 -25.45 -11.25 15.90
CA LEU A 79 -24.23 -11.33 16.71
C LEU A 79 -24.50 -12.02 18.06
N ALA A 80 -25.62 -11.68 18.72
CA ALA A 80 -26.05 -12.30 19.97
C ALA A 80 -26.46 -13.77 19.76
N LEU A 81 -27.10 -14.13 18.65
CA LEU A 81 -27.45 -15.50 18.26
C LEU A 81 -26.22 -16.29 17.80
N SER A 82 -25.25 -15.63 17.16
CA SER A 82 -23.92 -16.19 16.92
C SER A 82 -23.21 -16.51 18.24
N ASN A 83 -23.46 -15.73 19.29
CA ASN A 83 -22.95 -15.96 20.64
C ASN A 83 -23.81 -16.92 21.49
N GLN A 84 -25.09 -17.11 21.16
CA GLN A 84 -26.02 -18.04 21.84
C GLN A 84 -26.03 -19.44 21.20
N ASN A 85 -25.70 -19.58 19.91
CA ASN A 85 -25.46 -20.87 19.25
C ASN A 85 -24.09 -21.48 19.62
N ASN A 86 -23.59 -21.21 20.83
CA ASN A 86 -22.45 -21.89 21.43
C ASN A 86 -22.85 -23.28 21.97
N ALA A 87 -23.39 -24.13 21.09
CA ALA A 87 -22.85 -25.47 20.98
C ALA A 87 -21.64 -25.35 20.04
N PRO A 88 -20.47 -25.94 20.34
CA PRO A 88 -19.20 -25.52 19.76
C PRO A 88 -19.08 -25.94 18.30
N ASN A 89 -19.71 -25.19 17.39
CA ASN A 89 -19.26 -25.12 16.01
C ASN A 89 -18.11 -24.10 15.94
N ASN A 90 -17.03 -24.42 16.65
CA ASN A 90 -15.72 -23.74 16.71
C ASN A 90 -14.95 -23.85 15.37
N LYS A 91 -15.64 -23.79 14.23
CA LYS A 91 -14.99 -23.90 12.93
C LYS A 91 -14.58 -22.52 12.42
N LYS A 92 -13.41 -22.04 12.88
CA LYS A 92 -12.79 -20.80 12.38
C LYS A 92 -12.41 -20.84 10.91
N PHE A 93 -12.29 -22.05 10.35
CA PHE A 93 -11.92 -22.28 8.96
C PHE A 93 -13.08 -22.91 8.20
N ASN A 94 -13.21 -22.55 6.92
CA ASN A 94 -14.15 -23.21 6.04
C ASN A 94 -13.74 -24.69 5.89
N SER A 95 -14.57 -25.63 6.34
CA SER A 95 -14.27 -27.07 6.26
C SER A 95 -14.36 -27.65 4.84
N SER A 96 -14.61 -26.81 3.82
CA SER A 96 -14.50 -27.21 2.43
C SER A 96 -13.04 -27.35 2.01
N GLY A 97 -12.72 -28.49 1.42
CA GLY A 97 -11.47 -28.75 0.72
C GLY A 97 -10.27 -29.13 1.58
N PRO A 98 -9.16 -29.52 0.94
CA PRO A 98 -7.93 -29.97 1.58
C PRO A 98 -7.13 -28.82 2.22
N PHE A 99 -6.52 -29.09 3.37
CA PHE A 99 -5.71 -28.14 4.14
C PHE A 99 -4.22 -28.45 4.05
N LEU A 100 -3.39 -27.41 4.03
CA LEU A 100 -1.95 -27.49 4.27
C LEU A 100 -1.61 -26.65 5.51
N ILE A 101 -1.05 -27.28 6.54
CA ILE A 101 -0.52 -26.61 7.73
C ILE A 101 1.01 -26.55 7.59
N MET A 102 1.58 -25.35 7.59
CA MET A 102 3.01 -25.13 7.38
C MET A 102 3.70 -24.64 8.65
N GLY A 103 4.87 -25.22 8.94
CA GLY A 103 5.76 -24.73 9.99
C GLY A 103 5.21 -24.93 11.40
N ASP A 104 4.48 -26.02 11.63
CA ASP A 104 3.91 -26.32 12.94
C ASP A 104 4.97 -26.93 13.87
N GLY A 105 5.67 -26.06 14.61
CA GLY A 105 6.77 -26.32 15.54
C GLY A 105 6.92 -27.77 16.00
N ASN A 106 6.19 -28.19 17.04
CA ASN A 106 6.17 -29.56 17.55
C ASN A 106 4.97 -30.40 17.07
N LEU A 107 4.27 -29.96 16.02
CA LEU A 107 3.07 -30.59 15.44
C LEU A 107 1.81 -30.62 16.33
N SER A 108 1.82 -29.95 17.47
CA SER A 108 0.68 -29.97 18.41
C SER A 108 -0.56 -29.31 17.82
N PHE A 109 -0.41 -28.23 17.03
CA PHE A 109 -1.53 -27.57 16.36
C PHE A 109 -2.18 -28.52 15.35
N SER A 110 -1.39 -29.26 14.60
CA SER A 110 -1.85 -30.23 13.59
C SER A 110 -2.60 -31.38 14.24
N VAL A 111 -2.14 -31.87 15.40
CA VAL A 111 -2.86 -32.87 16.20
C VAL A 111 -4.23 -32.32 16.61
N ALA A 112 -4.28 -31.14 17.22
CA ALA A 112 -5.53 -30.53 17.63
C ALA A 112 -6.48 -30.25 16.45
N PHE A 113 -5.95 -29.68 15.38
CA PHE A 113 -6.70 -29.39 14.16
C PHE A 113 -7.29 -30.67 13.56
N SER A 114 -6.52 -31.77 13.53
CA SER A 114 -6.99 -33.06 13.00
C SER A 114 -8.15 -33.68 13.80
N ARG A 115 -8.29 -33.31 15.08
CA ARG A 115 -9.40 -33.72 15.97
C ARG A 115 -10.63 -32.86 15.74
N LEU A 116 -10.45 -31.55 15.57
CA LEU A 116 -11.55 -30.60 15.32
C LEU A 116 -12.16 -30.75 13.92
N TYR A 117 -11.36 -31.17 12.93
CA TYR A 117 -11.78 -31.36 11.54
C TYR A 117 -11.60 -32.83 11.11
N PRO A 118 -12.44 -33.77 11.60
CA PRO A 118 -12.26 -35.20 11.36
C PRO A 118 -12.52 -35.63 9.91
N ASN A 119 -13.28 -34.85 9.14
CA ASN A 119 -13.72 -35.18 7.77
C ASN A 119 -12.93 -34.44 6.68
N VAL A 120 -11.80 -33.84 7.05
CA VAL A 120 -11.00 -32.99 6.14
C VAL A 120 -9.64 -33.65 5.89
N LEU A 121 -9.16 -33.56 4.65
CA LEU A 121 -7.81 -33.97 4.26
C LEU A 121 -6.82 -32.91 4.74
N ILE A 122 -5.78 -33.34 5.46
CA ILE A 122 -4.81 -32.44 6.07
C ILE A 122 -3.42 -32.89 5.62
N THR A 123 -2.67 -32.00 4.97
CA THR A 123 -1.22 -32.11 4.91
C THR A 123 -0.64 -31.20 5.98
N THR A 124 0.24 -31.71 6.83
CA THR A 124 0.98 -30.90 7.80
C THR A 124 2.48 -31.04 7.54
N SER A 125 3.23 -30.00 7.90
CA SER A 125 4.64 -29.94 7.58
C SER A 125 5.49 -29.15 8.56
N VAL A 126 6.76 -29.55 8.61
CA VAL A 126 7.84 -28.88 9.36
C VAL A 126 9.04 -28.64 8.44
N ILE A 127 9.87 -27.66 8.79
CA ILE A 127 11.05 -27.29 7.98
C ILE A 127 12.24 -28.22 8.23
N GLU A 128 12.31 -28.83 9.41
CA GLU A 128 13.36 -29.76 9.81
C GLU A 128 13.22 -31.11 9.09
N SER A 129 14.34 -31.81 8.93
CA SER A 129 14.31 -33.26 8.65
C SER A 129 13.76 -34.02 9.86
N LYS A 130 13.27 -35.26 9.64
CA LYS A 130 12.71 -36.09 10.73
C LYS A 130 13.66 -36.26 11.92
N ASN A 131 14.95 -36.45 11.66
CA ASN A 131 15.96 -36.63 12.73
C ASN A 131 16.20 -35.32 13.49
N GLU A 132 16.33 -34.19 12.79
CA GLU A 132 16.50 -32.87 13.41
C GLU A 132 15.28 -32.46 14.22
N PHE A 133 14.08 -32.73 13.70
CA PHE A 133 12.81 -32.47 14.38
C PHE A 133 12.77 -33.18 15.74
N LEU A 134 13.04 -34.49 15.79
CA LEU A 134 12.97 -35.27 17.04
C LEU A 134 14.03 -34.83 18.06
N MET A 135 15.19 -34.35 17.60
CA MET A 135 16.20 -33.77 18.49
C MET A 135 15.78 -32.39 19.04
N ARG A 136 15.12 -31.58 18.21
CA ARG A 136 14.71 -30.21 18.56
C ARG A 136 13.42 -30.17 19.40
N TYR A 137 12.49 -31.07 19.11
CA TYR A 137 11.16 -31.18 19.73
C TYR A 137 10.92 -32.61 20.24
N PRO A 138 11.47 -32.98 21.40
CA PRO A 138 11.26 -34.31 21.97
C PRO A 138 9.77 -34.62 22.19
N SER A 139 8.95 -33.64 22.60
CA SER A 139 7.48 -33.81 22.72
C SER A 139 6.79 -34.09 21.38
N GLY A 140 7.41 -33.68 20.27
CA GLY A 140 6.87 -33.88 18.93
C GLY A 140 6.82 -35.34 18.50
N GLY A 141 7.58 -36.25 19.13
CA GLY A 141 7.59 -37.68 18.79
C GLY A 141 6.21 -38.33 18.90
N GLU A 142 5.48 -38.08 20.00
CA GLU A 142 4.13 -38.60 20.20
C GLU A 142 3.13 -38.00 19.19
N ASN A 143 3.29 -36.72 18.85
CA ASN A 143 2.47 -36.04 17.84
C ASN A 143 2.69 -36.65 16.44
N VAL A 144 3.94 -36.93 16.07
CA VAL A 144 4.29 -37.61 14.81
C VAL A 144 3.64 -39.00 14.74
N GLU A 145 3.74 -39.79 15.81
CA GLU A 145 3.09 -41.11 15.86
C GLU A 145 1.57 -41.01 15.72
N TYR A 146 0.95 -40.06 16.43
CA TYR A 146 -0.49 -39.82 16.35
C TYR A 146 -0.93 -39.45 14.93
N LEU A 147 -0.24 -38.50 14.28
CA LEU A 147 -0.58 -38.05 12.93
C LEU A 147 -0.39 -39.15 11.89
N ASN A 148 0.67 -39.96 12.00
CA ASN A 148 0.91 -41.08 11.10
C ASN A 148 -0.19 -42.16 11.18
N ARG A 149 -0.78 -42.38 12.37
CA ARG A 149 -1.92 -43.30 12.54
C ARG A 149 -3.19 -42.83 11.80
N LEU A 150 -3.25 -41.56 11.41
CA LEU A 150 -4.39 -40.98 10.69
C LEU A 150 -4.21 -41.02 9.16
N SER A 151 -3.13 -41.60 8.64
CA SER A 151 -2.93 -41.81 7.20
C SER A 151 -4.03 -42.74 6.62
N PRO A 152 -4.56 -42.49 5.40
CA PRO A 152 -4.15 -41.48 4.42
C PRO A 152 -4.85 -40.11 4.57
N ARG A 153 -5.67 -39.92 5.61
CA ARG A 153 -6.41 -38.65 5.81
C ARG A 153 -5.47 -37.51 6.17
N VAL A 154 -4.47 -37.80 7.00
CA VAL A 154 -3.43 -36.85 7.39
C VAL A 154 -2.10 -37.28 6.78
N ASP A 155 -1.47 -36.38 6.03
CA ASP A 155 -0.15 -36.56 5.43
C ASP A 155 0.86 -35.65 6.13
N LEU A 156 1.99 -36.20 6.56
CA LEU A 156 3.03 -35.47 7.32
C LEU A 156 4.29 -35.37 6.48
N ILE A 157 4.70 -34.14 6.16
CA ILE A 157 5.85 -33.82 5.32
C ILE A 157 6.95 -33.16 6.16
N PHE A 158 8.15 -33.74 6.14
CA PHE A 158 9.35 -33.14 6.70
C PHE A 158 10.11 -32.35 5.63
N SER A 159 10.97 -31.43 6.07
CA SER A 159 11.84 -30.64 5.19
C SER A 159 11.10 -29.77 4.16
N LEU A 160 9.94 -29.21 4.54
CA LEU A 160 9.20 -28.29 3.68
C LEU A 160 9.56 -26.83 3.99
N ASP A 161 10.21 -26.17 3.03
CA ASP A 161 10.44 -24.73 3.07
C ASP A 161 9.24 -23.98 2.50
N ALA A 162 8.51 -23.25 3.36
CA ALA A 162 7.33 -22.46 2.96
C ALA A 162 7.68 -21.36 1.92
N THR A 163 8.94 -20.93 1.84
CA THR A 163 9.40 -19.95 0.84
C THR A 163 9.64 -20.57 -0.54
N LYS A 164 9.65 -21.90 -0.64
CA LYS A 164 9.95 -22.67 -1.87
C LYS A 164 9.10 -23.93 -1.94
N ILE A 165 7.79 -23.78 -2.02
CA ILE A 165 6.86 -24.92 -2.07
C ILE A 165 7.08 -25.69 -3.38
N PRO A 166 7.22 -27.04 -3.33
CA PRO A 166 7.44 -27.85 -4.52
C PRO A 166 6.28 -27.83 -5.52
N LYS A 167 6.61 -27.92 -6.82
CA LYS A 167 5.62 -27.92 -7.92
C LYS A 167 4.54 -28.99 -7.80
N TYR A 168 4.86 -30.16 -7.25
CA TYR A 168 3.90 -31.24 -7.10
C TYR A 168 2.78 -30.92 -6.09
N MET A 169 2.93 -29.88 -5.29
CA MET A 169 1.94 -29.40 -4.30
C MET A 169 1.00 -28.33 -4.86
N HIS A 170 1.27 -27.81 -6.06
CA HIS A 170 0.49 -26.71 -6.64
C HIS A 170 -0.96 -27.10 -6.89
N GLY A 171 -1.90 -26.25 -6.49
CA GLY A 171 -3.33 -26.43 -6.74
C GLY A 171 -3.99 -27.60 -6.00
N LYS A 172 -3.31 -28.19 -5.01
CA LYS A 172 -3.81 -29.30 -4.19
C LYS A 172 -4.51 -28.87 -2.90
N TYR A 173 -4.40 -27.61 -2.51
CA TYR A 173 -4.86 -27.12 -1.20
C TYR A 173 -5.82 -25.97 -1.39
N GLN A 174 -6.96 -26.05 -0.71
CA GLN A 174 -7.94 -24.97 -0.68
C GLN A 174 -7.62 -23.99 0.46
N ASN A 175 -7.09 -24.50 1.58
CA ASN A 175 -6.76 -23.67 2.74
C ASN A 175 -5.32 -23.94 3.17
N ILE A 176 -4.51 -22.90 3.25
CA ILE A 176 -3.13 -22.99 3.71
C ILE A 176 -3.02 -22.21 5.02
N ILE A 177 -2.57 -22.84 6.09
CA ILE A 177 -2.43 -22.24 7.41
C ILE A 177 -0.94 -22.13 7.75
N MET A 178 -0.52 -20.95 8.21
CA MET A 178 0.80 -20.77 8.82
C MET A 178 0.65 -19.89 10.07
N ASN A 179 0.94 -20.48 11.23
CA ASN A 179 0.84 -19.79 12.51
C ASN A 179 2.22 -19.32 12.94
N PHE A 180 2.34 -18.02 13.24
CA PHE A 180 3.53 -17.40 13.84
C PHE A 180 4.85 -17.77 13.14
N PRO A 181 4.98 -17.49 11.82
CA PRO A 181 6.22 -17.73 11.09
C PRO A 181 7.41 -17.03 11.77
N HIS A 182 8.60 -17.65 11.69
CA HIS A 182 9.81 -17.09 12.28
C HIS A 182 11.02 -17.36 11.38
N HIS A 183 11.99 -16.43 11.35
CA HIS A 183 13.20 -16.53 10.52
C HIS A 183 14.38 -17.22 11.22
N GLY A 184 14.19 -17.63 12.48
CA GLY A 184 15.22 -18.21 13.34
C GLY A 184 16.08 -17.17 14.06
N GLY A 185 16.50 -17.47 15.29
CA GLY A 185 17.35 -16.56 16.07
C GLY A 185 16.61 -15.38 16.73
N LYS A 186 17.32 -14.27 17.00
CA LYS A 186 16.74 -13.08 17.63
C LYS A 186 15.79 -12.36 16.65
N SER A 187 14.71 -11.79 17.18
CA SER A 187 13.73 -11.04 16.38
C SER A 187 14.41 -9.92 15.58
N ASN A 188 14.12 -9.87 14.28
CA ASN A 188 14.67 -8.88 13.37
C ASN A 188 13.60 -8.55 12.32
N LEU A 189 13.17 -7.29 12.29
CA LEU A 189 12.05 -6.86 11.47
C LEU A 189 12.30 -7.03 9.97
N LYS A 190 13.52 -6.73 9.50
CA LYS A 190 13.91 -6.87 8.08
C LYS A 190 13.84 -8.34 7.65
N LYS A 191 14.42 -9.25 8.46
CA LYS A 191 14.38 -10.70 8.18
C LYS A 191 12.96 -11.25 8.18
N SER A 192 12.11 -10.80 9.12
CA SER A 192 10.69 -11.15 9.16
C SER A 192 9.92 -10.68 7.91
N LYS A 193 10.14 -9.44 7.45
CA LYS A 193 9.54 -8.94 6.19
C LYS A 193 9.99 -9.76 4.98
N ILE A 194 11.28 -10.09 4.89
CA ILE A 194 11.83 -10.91 3.80
C ILE A 194 11.22 -12.31 3.81
N LEU A 195 11.14 -12.95 4.98
CA LEU A 195 10.51 -14.26 5.14
C LEU A 195 9.06 -14.23 4.65
N LEU A 196 8.26 -13.29 5.16
CA LEU A 196 6.85 -13.19 4.81
C LEU A 196 6.65 -12.87 3.31
N GLY A 197 7.45 -11.97 2.75
CA GLY A 197 7.42 -11.67 1.31
C GLY A 197 7.74 -12.89 0.45
N ASN A 198 8.73 -13.70 0.83
CA ASN A 198 9.07 -14.93 0.12
C ASN A 198 7.99 -16.02 0.26
N ILE A 199 7.31 -16.10 1.42
CA ILE A 199 6.16 -16.99 1.60
C ILE A 199 5.03 -16.60 0.63
N PHE A 200 4.64 -15.33 0.57
CA PHE A 200 3.62 -14.89 -0.38
C PHE A 200 4.01 -15.16 -1.84
N LYS A 201 5.28 -14.94 -2.19
CA LYS A 201 5.82 -15.24 -3.53
C LYS A 201 5.70 -16.71 -3.89
N SER A 202 6.01 -17.60 -2.94
CA SER A 202 5.85 -19.05 -3.08
C SER A 202 4.39 -19.44 -3.29
N LEU A 203 3.50 -18.94 -2.43
CA LEU A 203 2.08 -19.26 -2.41
C LEU A 203 1.32 -18.78 -3.66
N ARG A 204 1.78 -17.73 -4.32
CA ARG A 204 1.19 -17.23 -5.58
C ARG A 204 1.03 -18.32 -6.65
N ASN A 205 1.92 -19.31 -6.67
CA ASN A 205 1.88 -20.41 -7.64
C ASN A 205 1.12 -21.64 -7.12
N VAL A 206 0.83 -21.68 -5.83
CA VAL A 206 0.21 -22.82 -5.15
C VAL A 206 -1.29 -22.65 -5.08
N LEU A 207 -1.74 -21.46 -4.71
CA LEU A 207 -3.15 -21.11 -4.55
C LEU A 207 -3.77 -20.77 -5.91
N LYS A 208 -5.00 -21.21 -6.14
CA LYS A 208 -5.81 -20.80 -7.28
C LYS A 208 -6.61 -19.55 -6.93
N LYS A 209 -6.94 -18.80 -7.97
CA LYS A 209 -7.77 -17.62 -7.85
C LYS A 209 -9.22 -18.03 -7.65
N HIS A 210 -9.89 -17.37 -6.69
CA HIS A 210 -11.23 -17.70 -6.20
C HIS A 210 -11.26 -19.11 -5.57
N HIS A 211 -11.71 -19.19 -4.32
CA HIS A 211 -11.88 -20.41 -3.51
C HIS A 211 -10.69 -20.87 -2.66
N ASP A 212 -9.46 -20.44 -2.94
CA ASP A 212 -8.31 -20.83 -2.12
C ASP A 212 -7.83 -19.68 -1.20
N TYR A 213 -7.47 -20.02 0.04
CA TYR A 213 -7.17 -19.07 1.10
C TYR A 213 -5.84 -19.36 1.79
N PHE A 214 -5.12 -18.30 2.12
CA PHE A 214 -3.96 -18.35 3.01
C PHE A 214 -4.27 -17.68 4.35
N HIS A 215 -4.28 -18.48 5.41
CA HIS A 215 -4.50 -18.03 6.78
C HIS A 215 -3.17 -17.86 7.49
N LEU A 216 -2.84 -16.61 7.80
CA LEU A 216 -1.62 -16.21 8.49
C LEU A 216 -1.97 -15.70 9.88
N THR A 217 -1.46 -16.36 10.92
CA THR A 217 -1.62 -15.91 12.30
C THR A 217 -0.37 -15.16 12.75
N LEU A 218 -0.56 -13.95 13.30
CA LEU A 218 0.51 -13.09 13.81
C LEU A 218 0.15 -12.57 15.20
N ALA A 219 1.17 -12.25 16.01
CA ALA A 219 0.96 -11.60 17.31
C ALA A 219 0.51 -10.14 17.14
N LYS A 220 -0.07 -9.55 18.19
CA LYS A 220 -0.53 -8.15 18.19
C LYS A 220 0.55 -7.21 17.67
N GLY A 221 0.16 -6.35 16.73
CA GLY A 221 1.04 -5.33 16.16
C GLY A 221 2.05 -5.82 15.12
N GLN A 222 2.28 -7.13 14.98
CA GLN A 222 3.19 -7.66 13.93
C GLN A 222 2.62 -7.43 12.54
N SER A 223 1.31 -7.58 12.33
CA SER A 223 0.66 -7.38 11.03
C SER A 223 0.80 -5.95 10.50
N GLY A 224 0.91 -4.98 11.41
CA GLY A 224 0.84 -3.55 11.11
C GLY A 224 -0.56 -2.96 11.10
N LEU A 225 -1.60 -3.79 11.17
CA LEU A 225 -2.99 -3.33 11.26
C LEU A 225 -3.29 -2.75 12.64
N ASN A 226 -4.25 -1.83 12.70
CA ASN A 226 -4.83 -1.42 13.97
C ASN A 226 -5.66 -2.58 14.54
N TYR A 227 -5.35 -2.99 15.76
CA TYR A 227 -5.98 -4.15 16.40
C TYR A 227 -7.44 -3.90 16.77
N ASP A 228 -7.80 -2.68 17.17
CA ASP A 228 -9.17 -2.30 17.50
C ASP A 228 -10.06 -2.37 16.26
N ASN A 229 -9.54 -1.96 15.10
CA ASN A 229 -10.26 -2.10 13.83
C ASN A 229 -10.52 -3.58 13.49
N VAL A 230 -9.58 -4.48 13.82
CA VAL A 230 -9.76 -5.93 13.64
C VAL A 230 -10.80 -6.48 14.61
N LEU A 231 -10.75 -6.09 15.89
CA LEU A 231 -11.71 -6.52 16.90
C LEU A 231 -13.14 -6.08 16.56
N ASN A 232 -13.31 -4.83 16.14
CA ASN A 232 -14.61 -4.23 15.83
C ASN A 232 -15.06 -4.51 14.39
N ASN A 233 -14.25 -5.21 13.59
CA ASN A 233 -14.45 -5.41 12.16
C ASN A 233 -14.73 -4.07 11.42
N GLU A 234 -13.99 -3.02 11.79
CA GLU A 234 -14.10 -1.69 11.19
C GLU A 234 -13.36 -1.68 9.84
N VAL A 235 -14.08 -2.07 8.79
CA VAL A 235 -13.53 -2.19 7.44
C VAL A 235 -13.32 -0.82 6.77
N TRP A 236 -14.29 0.09 6.94
CA TRP A 236 -14.31 1.39 6.26
C TRP A 236 -14.23 2.53 7.27
N SER A 237 -13.46 3.57 6.95
CA SER A 237 -13.31 4.76 7.80
C SER A 237 -13.09 6.01 6.97
N GLU A 238 -13.57 7.16 7.47
CA GLU A 238 -13.21 8.47 6.92
C GLU A 238 -11.78 8.88 7.28
N LYS A 239 -11.26 8.30 8.37
CA LYS A 239 -9.91 8.55 8.88
C LYS A 239 -8.91 7.72 8.10
N ILE A 240 -7.69 8.24 8.00
CA ILE A 240 -6.57 7.55 7.36
C ILE A 240 -6.28 6.26 8.14
N PRO A 241 -6.07 5.11 7.45
CA PRO A 241 -5.75 3.85 8.12
C PRO A 241 -4.49 3.97 8.98
N GLN A 242 -4.55 3.47 10.21
CA GLN A 242 -3.45 3.56 11.18
C GLN A 242 -2.48 2.37 11.03
N HIS A 243 -1.84 2.25 9.87
CA HIS A 243 -0.87 1.18 9.63
C HIS A 243 0.49 1.48 10.27
N LYS A 244 0.94 0.64 11.20
CA LYS A 244 2.25 0.80 11.85
C LYS A 244 3.38 0.48 10.87
N LYS A 245 4.34 1.40 10.70
CA LYS A 245 5.51 1.21 9.82
C LYS A 245 6.54 0.25 10.41
N ASP A 246 6.73 0.31 11.72
CA ASP A 246 7.61 -0.58 12.50
C ASP A 246 6.91 -1.91 12.82
N SER A 247 6.40 -2.54 11.76
CA SER A 247 5.70 -3.82 11.78
C SER A 247 6.04 -4.58 10.51
N TRP A 248 5.51 -5.79 10.35
CA TRP A 248 5.75 -6.60 9.16
C TRP A 248 4.99 -6.06 7.94
N GLN A 249 4.02 -5.16 8.14
CA GLN A 249 3.20 -4.58 7.08
C GLN A 249 2.61 -5.66 6.16
N ALA A 250 1.98 -6.68 6.74
CA ALA A 250 1.60 -7.92 6.06
C ALA A 250 0.74 -7.67 4.81
N ILE A 251 -0.21 -6.74 4.87
CA ILE A 251 -1.08 -6.40 3.73
C ILE A 251 -0.32 -5.77 2.55
N TYR A 252 0.80 -5.07 2.81
CA TYR A 252 1.61 -4.44 1.77
C TYR A 252 2.45 -5.50 1.06
N LEU A 253 3.08 -6.40 1.81
CA LEU A 253 3.82 -7.55 1.26
C LEU A 253 2.91 -8.51 0.50
N ALA A 254 1.68 -8.71 0.99
CA ALA A 254 0.65 -9.48 0.31
C ALA A 254 0.30 -8.85 -1.05
N ALA A 255 0.04 -7.54 -1.07
CA ALA A 255 -0.32 -6.82 -2.28
C ALA A 255 0.79 -6.83 -3.35
N GLU A 256 2.06 -6.75 -2.95
CA GLU A 256 3.21 -6.90 -3.86
C GLU A 256 3.23 -8.26 -4.58
N ASN A 257 2.65 -9.28 -3.97
CA ASN A 257 2.56 -10.63 -4.52
C ASN A 257 1.17 -10.95 -5.10
N GLY A 258 0.27 -9.96 -5.20
CA GLY A 258 -1.05 -10.11 -5.82
C GLY A 258 -2.15 -10.64 -4.90
N PHE A 259 -1.95 -10.57 -3.58
CA PHE A 259 -2.93 -10.97 -2.58
C PHE A 259 -3.68 -9.77 -2.02
N ILE A 260 -4.94 -9.99 -1.64
CA ILE A 260 -5.72 -9.05 -0.81
C ILE A 260 -6.16 -9.75 0.48
N LEU A 261 -6.36 -8.95 1.52
CA LEU A 261 -6.87 -9.43 2.80
C LEU A 261 -8.40 -9.54 2.71
N SER A 262 -8.94 -10.75 2.72
CA SER A 262 -10.38 -10.98 2.67
C SER A 262 -11.03 -10.85 4.05
N LEU A 263 -10.35 -11.34 5.09
CA LEU A 263 -10.86 -11.33 6.46
C LEU A 263 -9.73 -11.18 7.48
N ALA A 264 -9.93 -10.34 8.48
CA ALA A 264 -9.08 -10.25 9.66
C ALA A 264 -9.92 -10.52 10.90
N THR A 265 -9.51 -11.47 11.73
CA THR A 265 -10.22 -11.84 12.96
C THR A 265 -9.24 -12.06 14.11
N PRO A 266 -9.65 -11.83 15.36
CA PRO A 266 -8.90 -12.28 16.52
C PRO A 266 -8.67 -13.78 16.48
N PHE A 267 -7.50 -14.21 16.93
CA PHE A 267 -7.12 -15.61 17.05
C PHE A 267 -6.79 -15.90 18.52
N ASN A 268 -7.59 -16.74 19.16
CA ASN A 268 -7.27 -17.34 20.44
C ASN A 268 -6.70 -18.75 20.23
N SER A 269 -5.55 -19.03 20.86
CA SER A 269 -4.90 -20.35 20.86
C SER A 269 -5.69 -21.38 21.66
N ASP A 270 -6.43 -20.96 22.69
CA ASP A 270 -7.18 -21.85 23.57
C ASP A 270 -8.28 -22.60 22.83
N ASP A 271 -8.82 -21.99 21.76
CA ASP A 271 -9.82 -22.59 20.88
C ASP A 271 -9.32 -23.88 20.21
N PHE A 272 -8.00 -24.07 20.16
CA PHE A 272 -7.35 -25.23 19.55
C PHE A 272 -6.62 -26.11 20.58
N SER A 273 -6.60 -25.78 21.88
CA SER A 273 -5.96 -26.60 22.93
C SER A 273 -4.60 -27.20 22.51
N TYR A 274 -3.72 -26.37 21.94
CA TYR A 274 -2.40 -26.78 21.45
C TYR A 274 -1.27 -25.96 22.06
N ASP A 275 -0.09 -26.55 22.18
CA ASP A 275 1.10 -25.90 22.71
C ASP A 275 1.86 -25.20 21.59
N SER A 276 1.74 -23.88 21.54
CA SER A 276 2.43 -23.04 20.57
C SER A 276 3.94 -23.00 20.84
N SER A 277 4.65 -24.03 20.40
CA SER A 277 6.08 -24.24 20.61
C SER A 277 6.90 -23.63 19.48
N GLY A 278 8.10 -23.11 19.78
CA GLY A 278 8.98 -22.51 18.78
C GLY A 278 9.88 -21.38 19.28
N TYR A 279 9.82 -21.02 20.57
CA TYR A 279 10.67 -19.96 21.11
C TYR A 279 12.16 -20.34 21.00
N LYS A 280 12.92 -19.62 20.16
CA LYS A 280 14.36 -19.83 19.92
C LYS A 280 14.71 -21.27 19.51
N ASN A 281 13.87 -21.93 18.70
CA ASN A 281 14.08 -23.31 18.27
C ASN A 281 14.12 -24.30 19.45
N LYS A 282 13.30 -24.07 20.48
CA LYS A 282 13.13 -24.95 21.63
C LYS A 282 11.67 -25.34 21.79
N ASP A 283 11.46 -26.44 22.51
CA ASP A 283 10.15 -26.95 22.94
C ASP A 283 9.55 -26.09 24.08
N GLN A 284 9.56 -24.78 23.88
CA GLN A 284 9.06 -23.80 24.84
C GLN A 284 7.92 -23.00 24.18
N MET A 285 6.85 -22.83 24.94
CA MET A 285 5.71 -22.01 24.57
C MET A 285 6.11 -20.54 24.52
N PHE A 286 5.66 -19.80 23.50
CA PHE A 286 5.74 -18.34 23.51
C PHE A 286 4.47 -17.76 24.13
N HIS A 287 4.65 -16.76 24.99
CA HIS A 287 3.53 -16.04 25.60
C HIS A 287 2.93 -15.13 24.53
N ASN A 288 1.79 -15.53 23.99
CA ASN A 288 0.87 -14.60 23.35
C ASN A 288 -0.12 -14.19 24.42
N ASP A 289 -0.22 -12.90 24.73
CA ASP A 289 -1.15 -12.38 25.76
C ASP A 289 -2.65 -12.54 25.36
N GLY A 290 -3.00 -13.56 24.56
CA GLY A 290 -4.34 -13.81 24.01
C GLY A 290 -4.69 -12.92 22.81
N GLU A 291 -3.82 -12.00 22.39
CA GLU A 291 -4.15 -10.94 21.44
C GLU A 291 -3.56 -11.16 20.02
N SER A 292 -3.55 -12.40 19.53
CA SER A 292 -3.14 -12.68 18.15
C SER A 292 -4.25 -12.37 17.14
N VAL A 293 -3.85 -12.12 15.89
CA VAL A 293 -4.77 -11.92 14.77
C VAL A 293 -4.51 -12.96 13.70
N MET A 294 -5.58 -13.52 13.15
CA MET A 294 -5.56 -14.34 11.95
C MET A 294 -6.00 -13.48 10.77
N LEU A 295 -5.15 -13.45 9.75
CA LEU A 295 -5.36 -12.73 8.50
C LEU A 295 -5.58 -13.76 7.40
N THR A 296 -6.73 -13.70 6.74
CA THR A 296 -7.06 -14.57 5.61
C THR A 296 -6.85 -13.81 4.30
N PHE A 297 -5.91 -14.27 3.50
CA PHE A 297 -5.58 -13.70 2.20
C PHE A 297 -6.12 -14.56 1.07
N GLU A 298 -6.46 -13.91 -0.03
CA GLU A 298 -6.85 -14.55 -1.28
C GLU A 298 -6.13 -13.90 -2.46
N ILE A 299 -5.97 -14.64 -3.56
CA ILE A 299 -5.41 -14.09 -4.80
C ILE A 299 -6.46 -13.20 -5.47
N ALA A 300 -6.08 -11.95 -5.72
CA ALA A 300 -6.93 -10.95 -6.34
C ALA A 300 -6.72 -10.83 -7.85
N ASN A 301 -7.63 -10.11 -8.50
CA ASN A 301 -7.39 -9.59 -9.84
C ASN A 301 -6.19 -8.64 -9.83
N GLN A 302 -5.31 -8.77 -10.81
CA GLN A 302 -4.18 -7.86 -10.99
C GLN A 302 -4.46 -6.89 -12.13
N ALA A 303 -3.95 -5.66 -12.01
CA ALA A 303 -3.97 -4.67 -13.07
C ALA A 303 -2.56 -4.12 -13.29
N ASN A 304 -2.15 -4.03 -14.55
CA ASN A 304 -0.84 -3.47 -14.93
C ASN A 304 -0.94 -2.01 -15.40
N ASP A 305 -2.16 -1.56 -15.65
CA ASP A 305 -2.50 -0.26 -16.21
C ASP A 305 -3.78 0.27 -15.54
N LEU A 306 -4.03 1.55 -15.79
CA LEU A 306 -5.10 2.30 -15.13
C LEU A 306 -6.49 1.96 -15.66
N GLU A 307 -6.60 1.55 -16.93
CA GLU A 307 -7.89 1.22 -17.54
C GLU A 307 -8.41 -0.10 -16.99
N THR A 308 -7.54 -1.12 -16.94
CA THR A 308 -7.84 -2.40 -16.28
C THR A 308 -8.15 -2.20 -14.79
N PHE A 309 -7.38 -1.34 -14.10
CA PHE A 309 -7.62 -1.03 -12.69
C PHE A 309 -9.02 -0.43 -12.48
N ASN A 310 -9.37 0.60 -13.25
CA ASN A 310 -10.66 1.29 -13.14
C ASN A 310 -11.83 0.37 -13.50
N LEU A 311 -11.66 -0.52 -14.47
CA LEU A 311 -12.68 -1.50 -14.83
C LEU A 311 -13.00 -2.44 -13.66
N ILE A 312 -11.96 -2.96 -12.99
CA ILE A 312 -12.13 -3.89 -11.85
C ILE A 312 -12.75 -3.17 -10.65
N GLU A 313 -12.32 -1.95 -10.34
CA GLU A 313 -12.78 -1.16 -9.19
C GLU A 313 -14.10 -0.41 -9.42
N SER A 314 -14.64 -0.41 -10.65
CA SER A 314 -15.84 0.34 -11.06
C SER A 314 -17.10 0.08 -10.22
N SER A 315 -17.17 -1.08 -9.57
CA SER A 315 -18.34 -1.58 -8.84
C SER A 315 -18.33 -1.26 -7.35
N ASP A 316 -17.38 -0.44 -6.87
CA ASP A 316 -17.34 -0.02 -5.46
C ASP A 316 -18.17 1.25 -5.23
N GLU A 317 -19.11 1.18 -4.29
CA GLU A 317 -20.02 2.26 -3.90
C GLU A 317 -19.42 3.17 -2.80
N ASN A 318 -18.34 2.75 -2.13
CA ASN A 318 -17.73 3.48 -1.00
C ASN A 318 -16.66 4.49 -1.42
N TYR A 319 -16.94 5.26 -2.48
CA TYR A 319 -16.01 6.26 -2.99
C TYR A 319 -15.72 7.34 -1.94
N ASN A 320 -14.44 7.68 -1.75
CA ASN A 320 -13.88 8.62 -0.74
C ASN A 320 -13.71 8.09 0.70
N LEU A 321 -14.08 6.85 1.02
CA LEU A 321 -13.74 6.22 2.30
C LEU A 321 -12.45 5.41 2.18
N PHE A 322 -11.70 5.32 3.28
CA PHE A 322 -10.54 4.45 3.37
C PHE A 322 -10.97 3.05 3.78
N HIS A 323 -10.39 2.05 3.13
CA HIS A 323 -10.47 0.66 3.55
C HIS A 323 -9.30 0.36 4.52
N ASN A 324 -9.61 0.07 5.78
CA ASN A 324 -8.64 -0.16 6.85
C ASN A 324 -7.77 -1.41 6.65
N PHE A 325 -8.20 -2.35 5.80
CA PHE A 325 -7.46 -3.57 5.48
C PHE A 325 -6.86 -3.58 4.06
N ARG A 326 -6.61 -2.41 3.47
CA ARG A 326 -5.94 -2.28 2.16
C ARG A 326 -4.73 -1.37 2.24
N PRO A 327 -3.63 -1.68 1.52
CA PRO A 327 -2.52 -0.76 1.38
C PRO A 327 -2.99 0.60 0.87
N TYR A 328 -2.38 1.66 1.37
CA TYR A 328 -2.56 3.00 0.83
C TYR A 328 -1.22 3.68 0.65
N PHE A 329 -1.15 4.60 -0.30
CA PHE A 329 0.03 5.38 -0.64
C PHE A 329 -0.31 6.87 -0.69
N ILE A 330 0.73 7.69 -0.53
CA ILE A 330 0.61 9.13 -0.46
C ILE A 330 1.57 9.74 -1.48
N HIS A 331 1.06 10.69 -2.27
CA HIS A 331 1.87 11.57 -3.11
C HIS A 331 1.45 13.01 -2.90
N ASP A 332 2.42 13.91 -2.80
CA ASP A 332 2.17 15.34 -2.70
C ASP A 332 2.40 15.99 -4.08
N ILE A 333 1.48 16.85 -4.50
CA ILE A 333 1.59 17.67 -5.73
C ILE A 333 1.63 19.15 -5.36
N SER A 334 2.54 19.90 -5.99
CA SER A 334 2.64 21.35 -5.82
C SER A 334 2.10 22.03 -7.07
N ILE A 335 1.17 22.97 -6.90
CA ILE A 335 0.51 23.69 -7.99
C ILE A 335 0.73 25.19 -7.80
N LEU A 336 1.27 25.81 -8.84
CA LEU A 336 1.49 27.24 -8.90
C LEU A 336 0.36 27.90 -9.69
N TYR A 337 -0.41 28.78 -9.04
CA TYR A 337 -1.52 29.48 -9.67
C TYR A 337 -1.05 30.83 -10.23
N SER A 338 -1.33 31.07 -11.52
CA SER A 338 -1.06 32.35 -12.19
C SER A 338 -2.10 33.43 -11.86
N THR A 339 -3.28 33.03 -11.38
CA THR A 339 -4.43 33.91 -11.14
C THR A 339 -4.75 34.06 -9.65
N SER A 340 -5.48 35.13 -9.31
CA SER A 340 -6.03 35.33 -7.97
C SER A 340 -7.27 34.46 -7.67
N ASP A 341 -7.99 34.00 -8.70
CA ASP A 341 -9.17 33.14 -8.56
C ASP A 341 -8.79 31.66 -8.39
N ILE A 342 -8.14 31.35 -7.27
CA ILE A 342 -7.64 30.00 -6.96
C ILE A 342 -8.80 28.99 -6.85
N SER A 343 -9.95 29.40 -6.30
CA SER A 343 -11.11 28.53 -6.08
C SER A 343 -11.68 27.94 -7.38
N TYR A 344 -11.82 28.79 -8.40
CA TYR A 344 -12.28 28.34 -9.72
C TYR A 344 -11.33 27.31 -10.33
N TRP A 345 -10.02 27.59 -10.29
CA TRP A 345 -9.00 26.73 -10.89
C TRP A 345 -8.75 25.45 -10.09
N GLU A 346 -8.88 25.47 -8.76
CA GLU A 346 -8.88 24.27 -7.91
C GLU A 346 -9.98 23.31 -8.33
N THR A 347 -11.19 23.83 -8.55
CA THR A 347 -12.34 23.02 -8.99
C THR A 347 -12.04 22.35 -10.34
N LYS A 348 -11.52 23.12 -11.30
CA LYS A 348 -11.14 22.58 -12.62
C LYS A 348 -9.99 21.58 -12.54
N LEU A 349 -8.99 21.84 -11.70
CA LEU A 349 -7.87 20.93 -11.46
C LEU A 349 -8.37 19.59 -10.92
N PHE A 350 -9.17 19.58 -9.86
CA PHE A 350 -9.65 18.35 -9.26
C PHE A 350 -10.57 17.55 -10.19
N LEU A 351 -11.43 18.23 -10.97
CA LEU A 351 -12.22 17.56 -12.02
C LEU A 351 -11.32 16.92 -13.07
N THR A 352 -10.25 17.60 -13.48
CA THR A 352 -9.28 17.08 -14.45
C THR A 352 -8.54 15.87 -13.86
N ILE A 353 -8.04 15.96 -12.63
CA ILE A 353 -7.38 14.84 -11.94
C ILE A 353 -8.33 13.64 -11.87
N LYS A 354 -9.58 13.86 -11.43
CA LYS A 354 -10.59 12.80 -11.34
C LYS A 354 -10.87 12.15 -12.70
N SER A 355 -10.93 12.93 -13.77
CA SER A 355 -11.10 12.39 -15.13
C SER A 355 -9.91 11.55 -15.61
N ILE A 356 -8.71 11.78 -15.07
CA ILE A 356 -7.49 11.08 -15.47
C ILE A 356 -7.33 9.78 -14.72
N VAL A 357 -7.43 9.81 -13.39
CA VAL A 357 -7.15 8.65 -12.53
C VAL A 357 -8.40 7.92 -12.06
N ASP A 358 -9.50 8.62 -11.78
CA ASP A 358 -10.77 8.08 -11.28
C ASP A 358 -10.65 7.21 -10.01
N ARG A 359 -10.56 5.88 -10.12
CA ARG A 359 -10.78 4.92 -9.02
C ARG A 359 -9.66 4.73 -8.00
N PRO A 360 -8.36 4.65 -8.36
CA PRO A 360 -7.31 4.49 -7.36
C PRO A 360 -7.15 5.71 -6.45
N LEU A 361 -7.74 6.86 -6.79
CA LEU A 361 -7.66 8.08 -6.01
C LEU A 361 -8.83 8.17 -5.02
N ILE A 362 -8.50 8.13 -3.72
CA ILE A 362 -9.50 8.20 -2.65
C ILE A 362 -9.76 9.63 -2.21
N LYS A 363 -8.71 10.41 -1.98
CA LYS A 363 -8.84 11.75 -1.39
C LYS A 363 -7.69 12.67 -1.82
N ILE A 364 -8.02 13.94 -2.01
CA ILE A 364 -7.04 15.03 -2.16
C ILE A 364 -7.27 15.99 -0.99
N ILE A 365 -6.21 16.31 -0.25
CA ILE A 365 -6.26 17.22 0.91
C ILE A 365 -5.20 18.29 0.74
N GLU A 366 -5.57 19.57 0.82
CA GLU A 366 -4.58 20.65 0.84
C GLU A 366 -3.75 20.60 2.13
N VAL A 367 -2.44 20.64 1.98
CA VAL A 367 -1.48 20.73 3.08
C VAL A 367 -1.27 22.21 3.41
N GLN A 368 -2.20 22.77 4.17
CA GLN A 368 -2.31 24.22 4.39
C GLN A 368 -1.07 24.86 5.02
N ASN A 369 -0.32 24.12 5.85
CA ASN A 369 0.93 24.59 6.45
C ASN A 369 2.08 24.74 5.44
N LEU A 370 1.95 24.19 4.24
CA LEU A 370 2.92 24.35 3.14
C LEU A 370 2.48 25.39 2.11
N ARG A 371 1.45 26.19 2.41
CA ARG A 371 1.06 27.34 1.57
C ARG A 371 2.24 28.30 1.45
N GLY A 372 2.56 28.68 0.22
CA GLY A 372 3.65 29.59 -0.05
C GLY A 372 3.38 30.47 -1.25
N SER A 373 4.36 31.28 -1.59
CA SER A 373 4.42 32.00 -2.85
C SER A 373 5.76 31.74 -3.53
N CYS A 374 5.76 31.67 -4.85
CA CYS A 374 7.02 31.59 -5.58
C CYS A 374 7.82 32.89 -5.35
N PRO A 375 9.08 32.83 -4.87
CA PRO A 375 9.86 34.01 -4.53
C PRO A 375 10.04 34.99 -5.70
N HIS A 376 10.14 34.46 -6.93
CA HIS A 376 10.41 35.26 -8.13
C HIS A 376 9.13 35.79 -8.79
N THR A 377 8.12 34.94 -8.96
CA THR A 377 6.89 35.31 -9.69
C THR A 377 5.79 35.84 -8.77
N LYS A 378 5.95 35.75 -7.45
CA LYS A 378 4.93 36.04 -6.41
C LYS A 378 3.62 35.26 -6.58
N ARG A 379 3.59 34.26 -7.46
CA ARG A 379 2.42 33.39 -7.70
C ARG A 379 2.13 32.53 -6.47
N ALA A 380 0.85 32.31 -6.20
CA ALA A 380 0.43 31.49 -5.07
C ALA A 380 0.75 30.01 -5.32
N ASN A 381 1.42 29.37 -4.36
CA ASN A 381 1.72 27.94 -4.40
C ASN A 381 0.84 27.19 -3.39
N ARG A 382 0.21 26.10 -3.84
CA ARG A 382 -0.59 25.20 -3.01
C ARG A 382 -0.02 23.79 -3.13
N VAL A 383 0.08 23.10 -2.00
CA VAL A 383 0.49 21.69 -1.96
C VAL A 383 -0.72 20.84 -1.62
N TYR A 384 -1.02 19.86 -2.45
CA TYR A 384 -2.11 18.91 -2.22
C TYR A 384 -1.56 17.52 -2.01
N ARG A 385 -2.01 16.86 -0.94
CA ARG A 385 -1.73 15.48 -0.63
C ARG A 385 -2.79 14.57 -1.22
N MET A 386 -2.37 13.68 -2.09
CA MET A 386 -3.20 12.69 -2.75
C MET A 386 -3.04 11.34 -2.05
N TYR A 387 -4.17 10.70 -1.75
CA TYR A 387 -4.24 9.38 -1.15
C TYR A 387 -4.72 8.36 -2.18
N TRP A 388 -3.93 7.30 -2.33
CA TRP A 388 -4.15 6.26 -3.32
C TRP A 388 -4.43 4.94 -2.63
N GLN A 389 -5.46 4.22 -3.07
CA GLN A 389 -5.82 2.90 -2.54
C GLN A 389 -6.57 2.09 -3.61
N GLY A 390 -6.38 0.77 -3.59
CA GLY A 390 -7.20 -0.19 -4.33
C GLY A 390 -7.93 -1.12 -3.37
N VAL A 391 -9.18 -1.45 -3.68
CA VAL A 391 -10.06 -2.27 -2.83
C VAL A 391 -10.12 -3.69 -3.38
N LYS A 392 -10.40 -3.84 -4.68
CA LYS A 392 -10.44 -5.15 -5.36
C LYS A 392 -9.10 -5.51 -5.99
N VAL A 393 -8.34 -4.50 -6.41
CA VAL A 393 -7.00 -4.66 -6.98
C VAL A 393 -5.95 -4.34 -5.91
N PRO A 394 -4.96 -5.22 -5.69
CA PRO A 394 -3.87 -4.94 -4.77
C PRO A 394 -3.00 -3.82 -5.35
N LEU A 395 -3.20 -2.60 -4.85
CA LEU A 395 -2.38 -1.45 -5.24
C LEU A 395 -0.97 -1.62 -4.65
N THR A 396 0.04 -1.59 -5.50
CA THR A 396 1.46 -1.62 -5.10
C THR A 396 2.08 -0.23 -5.20
N LYS A 397 3.20 0.00 -4.51
CA LYS A 397 3.95 1.26 -4.61
C LYS A 397 4.38 1.56 -6.06
N VAL A 398 4.81 0.53 -6.79
CA VAL A 398 5.22 0.64 -8.20
C VAL A 398 4.05 1.07 -9.08
N LEU A 399 2.89 0.42 -8.93
CA LEU A 399 1.70 0.75 -9.71
C LEU A 399 1.18 2.15 -9.37
N CYS A 400 1.17 2.51 -8.08
CA CYS A 400 0.81 3.85 -7.63
C CYS A 400 1.72 4.93 -8.23
N ASN A 401 3.05 4.71 -8.25
CA ASN A 401 4.00 5.62 -8.88
C ASN A 401 3.75 5.73 -10.39
N LYS A 402 3.39 4.64 -11.07
CA LYS A 402 3.03 4.65 -12.48
C LYS A 402 1.79 5.52 -12.74
N PHE A 403 0.77 5.43 -11.89
CA PHE A 403 -0.43 6.27 -11.99
C PHE A 403 -0.13 7.74 -11.71
N GLN A 404 0.68 8.03 -10.69
CA GLN A 404 1.14 9.38 -10.39
C GLN A 404 1.91 10.00 -11.58
N ASN A 405 2.78 9.24 -12.23
CA ASN A 405 3.52 9.72 -13.41
C ASN A 405 2.59 9.97 -14.60
N LYS A 406 1.66 9.04 -14.89
CA LYS A 406 0.63 9.25 -15.94
C LYS A 406 -0.21 10.51 -15.68
N LEU A 407 -0.52 10.80 -14.41
CA LEU A 407 -1.19 12.02 -14.02
C LEU A 407 -0.31 13.25 -14.28
N ARG A 408 0.95 13.22 -13.86
CA ARG A 408 1.92 14.30 -14.09
C ARG A 408 2.04 14.62 -15.57
N ASP A 409 2.26 13.62 -16.42
CA ASP A 409 2.46 13.80 -17.86
C ASP A 409 1.24 14.44 -18.51
N LYS A 410 0.03 13.99 -18.13
CA LYS A 410 -1.22 14.57 -18.63
C LYS A 410 -1.44 16.00 -18.13
N LEU A 411 -1.16 16.30 -16.87
CA LEU A 411 -1.30 17.66 -16.33
C LEU A 411 -0.28 18.62 -16.97
N SER A 412 0.96 18.17 -17.20
CA SER A 412 1.98 18.96 -17.91
C SER A 412 1.59 19.20 -19.38
N ASN A 413 1.04 18.20 -20.07
CA ASN A 413 0.55 18.38 -21.44
C ASN A 413 -0.66 19.31 -21.52
N VAL A 414 -1.59 19.23 -20.57
CA VAL A 414 -2.72 20.18 -20.48
C VAL A 414 -2.19 21.58 -20.22
N ALA A 415 -1.25 21.77 -19.29
CA ALA A 415 -0.62 23.06 -19.03
C ALA A 415 0.06 23.62 -20.31
N ALA A 416 0.87 22.80 -20.99
CA ALA A 416 1.56 23.20 -22.22
C ALA A 416 0.59 23.51 -23.38
N LEU A 417 -0.52 22.79 -23.52
CA LEU A 417 -1.56 23.10 -24.51
C LEU A 417 -2.30 24.40 -24.16
N THR A 418 -2.43 24.74 -22.88
CA THR A 418 -3.07 25.99 -22.44
C THR A 418 -2.11 27.16 -22.67
N GLU A 419 -0.82 26.99 -22.36
CA GLU A 419 0.24 27.97 -22.64
C GLU A 419 0.40 28.19 -24.16
N LYS A 420 0.43 27.11 -24.97
CA LYS A 420 0.42 27.22 -26.44
C LYS A 420 -0.84 27.88 -27.00
N LYS A 421 -1.99 27.75 -26.34
CA LYS A 421 -3.23 28.42 -26.77
C LYS A 421 -3.26 29.91 -26.35
N GLU A 422 -2.55 30.27 -25.27
CA GLU A 422 -2.28 31.66 -24.89
C GLU A 422 -1.17 32.30 -25.76
N GLU A 423 -0.18 31.53 -26.21
CA GLU A 423 0.88 31.96 -27.14
C GLU A 423 0.40 31.99 -28.60
N ALA A 424 -0.44 31.06 -29.05
CA ALA A 424 -1.06 31.07 -30.38
C ALA A 424 -2.10 32.19 -30.56
N ALA A 425 -2.49 32.89 -29.49
CA ALA A 425 -3.23 34.14 -29.58
C ALA A 425 -2.30 35.37 -29.79
N LYS A 426 -0.98 35.16 -29.88
CA LYS A 426 0.05 36.20 -29.98
C LYS A 426 1.12 36.00 -31.06
N ASP A 427 1.17 34.88 -31.77
CA ASP A 427 2.20 34.62 -32.79
C ASP A 427 1.60 33.90 -34.02
N ASP A 428 0.88 34.66 -34.86
CA ASP A 428 0.69 34.34 -36.28
C ASP A 428 1.80 35.09 -37.04
N GLU A 429 2.98 34.48 -37.22
CA GLU A 429 3.99 34.74 -38.28
C GLU A 429 5.35 34.07 -37.91
N ASP A 430 5.47 32.75 -38.06
CA ASP A 430 6.69 32.18 -38.65
C ASP A 430 6.47 30.76 -39.18
N PHE A 431 6.43 30.67 -40.51
CA PHE A 431 6.21 29.48 -41.31
C PHE A 431 7.58 28.96 -41.74
N ASP A 432 8.12 27.94 -41.04
CA ASP A 432 9.39 27.33 -41.45
C ASP A 432 9.17 26.28 -42.54
N LEU A 433 9.51 26.70 -43.76
CA LEU A 433 9.38 26.06 -45.07
C LEU A 433 10.60 25.18 -45.39
N PHE A 434 11.17 24.43 -44.44
CA PHE A 434 12.23 23.46 -44.74
C PHE A 434 12.21 22.29 -43.77
N ASP A 435 11.51 21.21 -44.14
CA ASP A 435 12.14 19.90 -44.42
C ASP A 435 11.07 18.83 -44.72
N SER A 436 10.50 18.92 -45.92
CA SER A 436 9.96 17.75 -46.64
C SER A 436 11.01 17.37 -47.69
N ASP A 437 11.54 16.15 -47.70
CA ASP A 437 10.99 15.07 -48.53
C ASP A 437 11.82 13.78 -48.48
N ASP A 438 11.07 12.69 -48.34
CA ASP A 438 11.13 11.38 -49.00
C ASP A 438 12.36 10.43 -49.09
N GLU A 439 11.92 9.17 -49.11
CA GLU A 439 12.58 7.87 -49.17
C GLU A 439 13.44 7.66 -50.43
N ASP A 440 14.66 7.11 -50.27
CA ASP A 440 15.17 5.98 -51.06
C ASP A 440 16.58 5.54 -50.62
N GLU A 441 16.81 4.24 -50.69
CA GLU A 441 17.88 3.47 -50.06
C GLU A 441 19.29 3.66 -50.66
N ASP A 442 20.32 3.66 -49.80
CA ASP A 442 21.68 3.26 -50.15
C ASP A 442 22.39 2.68 -48.91
N GLU A 443 22.67 1.36 -48.90
CA GLU A 443 23.37 0.65 -47.81
C GLU A 443 24.77 1.21 -47.50
N ALA A 444 25.36 1.95 -48.44
CA ALA A 444 26.65 2.61 -48.26
C ALA A 444 26.58 3.82 -47.30
N LYS A 445 25.45 4.54 -47.24
CA LYS A 445 25.29 5.69 -46.35
C LYS A 445 25.05 5.29 -44.91
N LYS A 446 24.42 4.14 -44.65
CA LYS A 446 24.19 3.58 -43.30
C LYS A 446 25.50 3.24 -42.58
N LYS A 447 26.50 2.71 -43.29
CA LYS A 447 27.83 2.45 -42.70
C LYS A 447 28.60 3.74 -42.40
N VAL A 448 28.51 4.74 -43.27
CA VAL A 448 29.17 6.04 -43.05
C VAL A 448 28.46 6.85 -41.95
N THR A 449 27.13 6.76 -41.81
CA THR A 449 26.40 7.36 -40.69
C THR A 449 26.65 6.60 -39.40
N GLU A 450 26.75 5.27 -39.40
CA GLU A 450 27.13 4.49 -38.21
C GLU A 450 28.57 4.72 -37.76
N GLU A 451 29.53 4.82 -38.69
CA GLU A 451 30.92 5.17 -38.37
C GLU A 451 31.02 6.62 -37.89
N ARG A 452 30.25 7.55 -38.48
CA ARG A 452 30.16 8.93 -37.98
C ARG A 452 29.46 9.00 -36.63
N LEU A 453 28.43 8.20 -36.37
CA LEU A 453 27.72 8.10 -35.08
C LEU A 453 28.64 7.48 -34.03
N LYS A 454 29.40 6.43 -34.34
CA LYS A 454 30.40 5.85 -33.43
C LYS A 454 31.55 6.82 -33.15
N ALA A 455 32.01 7.56 -34.16
CA ALA A 455 32.97 8.65 -33.97
C ALA A 455 32.35 9.82 -33.17
N TYR A 456 31.05 10.05 -33.28
CA TYR A 456 30.31 11.04 -32.49
C TYR A 456 30.10 10.58 -31.04
N HIS A 457 29.85 9.29 -30.80
CA HIS A 457 29.73 8.69 -29.47
C HIS A 457 31.09 8.62 -28.78
N ALA A 458 32.16 8.29 -29.50
CA ALA A 458 33.54 8.34 -28.98
C ALA A 458 33.94 9.78 -28.64
N LYS A 459 33.60 10.77 -29.48
CA LYS A 459 33.84 12.21 -29.22
C LYS A 459 32.90 12.83 -28.19
N LYS A 460 31.69 12.28 -27.96
CA LYS A 460 30.83 12.63 -26.82
C LYS A 460 31.32 12.01 -25.51
N ALA A 461 31.94 10.82 -25.56
CA ALA A 461 32.54 10.18 -24.41
C ALA A 461 33.86 10.84 -23.96
N THR A 462 34.54 11.60 -24.85
CA THR A 462 35.75 12.39 -24.51
C THR A 462 35.50 13.89 -24.31
N LYS A 463 34.24 14.33 -24.19
CA LYS A 463 33.93 15.66 -23.66
C LYS A 463 33.57 15.51 -22.18
N PRO A 464 34.34 16.10 -21.24
CA PRO A 464 33.94 16.12 -19.84
C PRO A 464 32.70 17.01 -19.73
N GLY A 465 31.51 16.41 -19.75
CA GLY A 465 30.32 17.07 -19.25
C GLY A 465 30.49 17.37 -17.76
N PRO A 466 29.72 18.33 -17.19
CA PRO A 466 29.75 18.57 -15.76
C PRO A 466 29.38 17.27 -15.04
N ILE A 467 30.38 16.63 -14.42
CA ILE A 467 30.19 15.45 -13.59
C ILE A 467 29.40 15.95 -12.39
N ALA A 468 28.09 15.69 -12.37
CA ALA A 468 27.24 16.01 -11.23
C ALA A 468 27.77 15.20 -10.04
N LYS A 469 28.27 15.92 -9.03
CA LYS A 469 28.76 15.32 -7.80
C LYS A 469 27.73 15.62 -6.71
N SER A 470 27.60 14.71 -5.76
CA SER A 470 26.78 14.93 -4.57
C SER A 470 27.64 14.72 -3.34
N SER A 471 27.57 15.65 -2.40
CA SER A 471 28.10 15.50 -1.06
C SER A 471 27.02 14.89 -0.16
N VAL A 472 27.28 13.70 0.36
CA VAL A 472 26.37 12.97 1.23
C VAL A 472 27.00 12.88 2.63
N ILE A 473 26.19 13.09 3.65
CA ILE A 473 26.58 12.92 5.05
C ILE A 473 25.86 11.69 5.57
N LEU A 474 26.62 10.66 5.96
CA LEU A 474 26.11 9.39 6.47
C LEU A 474 26.30 9.33 7.98
N ASP A 475 25.23 9.01 8.69
CA ASP A 475 25.23 8.72 10.12
C ASP A 475 25.27 7.20 10.33
N ILE A 476 26.39 6.69 10.84
CA ILE A 476 26.62 5.28 11.12
C ILE A 476 26.41 5.06 12.61
N LYS A 477 25.43 4.21 12.96
CA LYS A 477 25.07 3.89 14.33
C LYS A 477 25.72 2.56 14.76
N PRO A 478 26.54 2.55 15.83
CA PRO A 478 27.07 1.31 16.37
C PRO A 478 25.99 0.53 17.15
N TRP A 479 26.29 -0.71 17.49
CA TRP A 479 25.42 -1.55 18.31
C TRP A 479 25.35 -1.12 19.78
N ASP A 480 26.47 -0.68 20.36
CA ASP A 480 26.58 -0.33 21.78
C ASP A 480 27.74 0.65 22.08
N ASP A 481 27.79 1.22 23.29
CA ASP A 481 28.80 2.17 23.77
C ASP A 481 30.22 1.58 23.92
N THR A 482 30.32 0.24 23.92
CA THR A 482 31.59 -0.51 23.96
C THR A 482 32.25 -0.71 22.59
N THR A 483 31.58 -0.31 21.49
CA THR A 483 32.07 -0.51 20.12
C THR A 483 33.20 0.46 19.78
N ASP A 484 34.32 -0.05 19.25
CA ASP A 484 35.48 0.77 18.87
C ASP A 484 35.19 1.61 17.61
N LEU A 485 34.88 2.88 17.83
CA LEU A 485 34.53 3.85 16.77
C LEU A 485 35.70 4.17 15.83
N ALA A 486 36.95 4.03 16.28
CA ALA A 486 38.12 4.31 15.45
C ALA A 486 38.34 3.23 14.40
N LYS A 487 38.14 1.96 14.77
CA LYS A 487 38.17 0.83 13.83
C LYS A 487 37.01 0.88 12.84
N MET A 488 35.83 1.29 13.30
CA MET A 488 34.68 1.47 12.42
C MET A 488 34.94 2.54 11.35
N GLU A 489 35.65 3.61 11.70
CA GLU A 489 36.06 4.64 10.74
C GLU A 489 37.07 4.11 9.71
N GLU A 490 38.10 3.39 10.15
CA GLU A 490 39.11 2.80 9.27
C GLU A 490 38.48 1.80 8.28
N ASN A 491 37.59 0.95 8.78
CA ASN A 491 36.84 -0.01 7.98
C ASN A 491 35.97 0.67 6.91
N VAL A 492 35.25 1.74 7.28
CA VAL A 492 34.40 2.46 6.32
C VAL A 492 35.24 3.21 5.27
N LYS A 493 36.39 3.77 5.67
CA LYS A 493 37.34 4.41 4.74
C LYS A 493 38.06 3.42 3.82
N SER A 494 38.12 2.13 4.18
CA SER A 494 38.74 1.09 3.33
C SER A 494 37.94 0.74 2.07
N ILE A 495 36.68 1.19 1.97
CA ILE A 495 35.85 1.00 0.77
C ILE A 495 36.36 1.92 -0.35
N GLU A 496 37.01 1.33 -1.35
CA GLU A 496 37.44 2.03 -2.57
C GLU A 496 36.47 1.73 -3.74
N LYS A 497 35.87 2.78 -4.33
CA LYS A 497 35.04 2.71 -5.55
C LYS A 497 35.40 3.86 -6.49
N ASP A 498 35.35 3.62 -7.80
CA ASP A 498 35.58 4.68 -8.80
C ASP A 498 34.49 5.76 -8.70
N GLY A 499 34.89 6.99 -8.41
CA GLY A 499 33.98 8.13 -8.19
C GLY A 499 33.52 8.34 -6.73
N LEU A 500 34.08 7.60 -5.75
CA LEU A 500 33.83 7.80 -4.31
C LEU A 500 35.05 8.44 -3.63
N VAL A 501 34.83 9.56 -2.95
CA VAL A 501 35.87 10.23 -2.13
C VAL A 501 35.35 10.41 -0.70
N TRP A 502 36.07 9.84 0.27
CA TRP A 502 35.76 10.02 1.69
C TRP A 502 36.28 11.37 2.21
N GLY A 503 35.43 12.05 2.98
CA GLY A 503 35.72 13.33 3.63
C GLY A 503 35.97 13.20 5.13
N GLY A 504 35.78 14.30 5.86
CA GLY A 504 35.94 14.34 7.31
C GLY A 504 34.88 13.52 8.05
N CYS A 505 35.26 12.99 9.22
CA CYS A 505 34.36 12.31 10.15
C CYS A 505 34.21 13.13 11.44
N LYS A 506 33.08 12.96 12.13
CA LYS A 506 32.82 13.54 13.45
C LYS A 506 32.01 12.55 14.29
N GLN A 507 32.33 12.44 15.58
CA GLN A 507 31.53 11.67 16.53
C GLN A 507 30.47 12.58 17.17
N ILE A 508 29.20 12.20 17.09
CA ILE A 508 28.09 12.96 17.66
C ILE A 508 27.41 12.11 18.75
N PRO A 509 27.26 12.62 19.98
CA PRO A 509 26.54 11.90 21.04
C PRO A 509 25.05 11.83 20.71
N LEU A 510 24.44 10.64 20.89
CA LEU A 510 23.02 10.43 20.64
C LEU A 510 22.23 10.43 21.96
N ALA A 511 22.49 9.43 22.83
CA ALA A 511 21.97 9.29 24.20
C ALA A 511 22.64 8.08 24.90
N TYR A 512 22.58 8.01 26.24
CA TYR A 512 23.01 6.85 27.03
C TYR A 512 24.46 6.38 26.79
N GLY A 513 25.40 7.31 26.53
CA GLY A 513 26.81 6.98 26.27
C GLY A 513 27.12 6.59 24.83
N ILE A 514 26.11 6.27 24.01
CA ILE A 514 26.28 5.87 22.61
C ILE A 514 26.55 7.11 21.74
N LYS A 515 27.63 7.05 20.96
CA LYS A 515 28.01 8.06 19.96
C LYS A 515 27.83 7.47 18.56
N LYS A 516 27.22 8.24 17.65
CA LYS A 516 27.18 7.90 16.23
C LYS A 516 28.39 8.48 15.51
N LEU A 517 28.86 7.79 14.47
CA LEU A 517 29.89 8.28 13.57
C LEU A 517 29.21 8.98 12.38
N GLN A 518 29.46 10.27 12.22
CA GLN A 518 29.01 11.03 11.08
C GLN A 518 30.18 11.19 10.09
N ILE A 519 30.05 10.66 8.88
CA ILE A 519 31.08 10.73 7.84
C ILE A 519 30.55 11.41 6.59
N ILE A 520 31.39 12.27 5.99
CA ILE A 520 31.07 12.95 4.73
C ILE A 520 31.67 12.12 3.59
N CYS A 521 30.93 11.92 2.50
CA CYS A 521 31.46 11.39 1.24
C CYS A 521 31.01 12.25 0.06
N VAL A 522 31.86 12.32 -0.96
CA VAL A 522 31.55 12.94 -2.24
C VAL A 522 31.47 11.83 -3.27
N ILE A 523 30.34 11.74 -3.95
CA ILE A 523 30.05 10.71 -4.95
C ILE A 523 29.81 11.34 -6.33
N GLU A 524 30.17 10.62 -7.38
CA GLU A 524 29.75 10.90 -8.75
C GLU A 524 28.42 10.20 -9.04
N ASP A 525 27.35 10.98 -9.24
CA ASP A 525 25.95 10.48 -9.31
C ASP A 525 25.72 9.41 -10.39
N LEU A 526 26.52 9.43 -11.46
CA LEU A 526 26.41 8.50 -12.58
C LEU A 526 27.11 7.15 -12.34
N LYS A 527 28.00 7.07 -11.35
CA LYS A 527 28.84 5.89 -11.10
C LYS A 527 28.55 5.21 -9.77
N VAL A 528 28.21 5.97 -8.73
CA VAL A 528 28.06 5.47 -7.36
C VAL A 528 26.65 5.75 -6.85
N SER A 529 25.89 4.69 -6.63
CA SER A 529 24.60 4.72 -5.94
C SER A 529 24.80 4.85 -4.43
N VAL A 530 24.10 5.79 -3.79
CA VAL A 530 24.12 5.97 -2.33
C VAL A 530 23.54 4.75 -1.62
N ASP A 531 22.49 4.16 -2.20
CA ASP A 531 21.82 2.99 -1.63
C ASP A 531 22.76 1.77 -1.62
N ASP A 532 23.56 1.59 -2.68
CA ASP A 532 24.56 0.52 -2.77
C ASP A 532 25.70 0.72 -1.76
N LEU A 533 26.07 1.97 -1.49
CA LEU A 533 27.08 2.31 -0.48
C LEU A 533 26.56 2.01 0.93
N ILE A 534 25.31 2.34 1.22
CA ILE A 534 24.64 2.03 2.49
C ILE A 534 24.53 0.51 2.68
N GLU A 535 24.12 -0.21 1.64
CA GLU A 535 24.02 -1.67 1.68
C GLU A 535 25.37 -2.32 1.94
N GLN A 536 26.42 -1.86 1.27
CA GLN A 536 27.77 -2.39 1.46
C GLN A 536 28.28 -2.14 2.88
N ILE A 537 28.14 -0.93 3.42
CA ILE A 537 28.57 -0.63 4.80
C ILE A 537 27.78 -1.47 5.82
N THR A 538 26.49 -1.67 5.59
CA THR A 538 25.64 -2.44 6.51
C THR A 538 25.90 -3.95 6.42
N THR A 539 26.31 -4.45 5.24
CA THR A 539 26.50 -5.89 5.02
C THR A 539 27.91 -6.34 5.39
N ASP A 540 28.94 -5.58 5.00
CA ASP A 540 30.33 -5.95 5.22
C ASP A 540 30.78 -5.72 6.68
N PHE A 541 30.10 -4.82 7.41
CA PHE A 541 30.44 -4.44 8.78
C PHE A 541 29.31 -4.64 9.79
N ASP A 542 28.44 -5.64 9.60
CA ASP A 542 27.29 -5.99 10.47
C ASP A 542 27.71 -6.23 11.94
N GLU A 543 28.96 -6.61 12.21
CA GLU A 543 29.48 -6.78 13.58
C GLU A 543 29.61 -5.45 14.35
N TYR A 544 29.81 -4.34 13.64
CA TYR A 544 30.05 -3.02 14.23
C TYR A 544 28.89 -2.05 13.98
N VAL A 545 28.20 -2.18 12.84
CA VAL A 545 27.19 -1.24 12.37
C VAL A 545 25.79 -1.82 12.53
N GLN A 546 24.94 -1.13 13.31
CA GLN A 546 23.53 -1.48 13.46
C GLN A 546 22.70 -0.97 12.27
N SER A 547 22.96 0.27 11.85
CA SER A 547 22.25 0.94 10.76
C SER A 547 23.03 2.15 10.26
N VAL A 548 22.77 2.53 9.01
CA VAL A 548 23.30 3.73 8.36
C VAL A 548 22.14 4.58 7.87
N ASP A 549 22.13 5.85 8.26
CA ASP A 549 21.11 6.83 7.87
C ASP A 549 21.74 7.97 7.05
N ILE A 550 20.99 8.55 6.12
CA ILE A 550 21.40 9.77 5.41
C ILE A 550 21.05 10.97 6.29
N ALA A 551 22.07 11.66 6.80
CA ALA A 551 21.90 12.86 7.61
C ALA A 551 21.64 14.11 6.75
N ALA A 552 22.35 14.22 5.63
CA ALA A 552 22.16 15.30 4.67
C ALA A 552 22.60 14.86 3.27
N PHE A 553 21.94 15.41 2.26
CA PHE A 553 22.24 15.17 0.86
C PHE A 553 22.30 16.51 0.13
N ASN A 554 23.48 16.92 -0.32
CA ASN A 554 23.72 18.19 -0.99
C ASN A 554 24.31 17.93 -2.38
N LYS A 555 23.65 18.42 -3.43
CA LYS A 555 24.20 18.38 -4.78
C LYS A 555 25.25 19.47 -4.95
N ILE A 556 26.42 19.14 -5.52
CA ILE A 556 27.57 20.04 -5.69
C ILE A 556 27.99 20.21 -7.15
#